data_AF-A0A914Z983-F1
#
_entry.id   AF-A0A914Z983-F1
#
_cell.length_a   1.000
_cell.length_b   1.000
_cell.length_c   1.000
_cell.angle_alpha   90.00
_cell.angle_beta   90.00
_cell.angle_gamma   90.00
#
_symmetry.space_group_name_H-M   'P 1'
#
loop_
_entity.id
_entity.type
_entity.pdbx_description
1 polymer ?
#
loop_
_entity_poly.entity_id
_entity_poly.type
_entity_poly.pdbx_seq_one_letter_code
_entity_poly.pdbx_strand_id
1 'polypeptide(L)'
;MHRHVMKAEDIINRGGAKLVLEMFNSKPDGSIDEEGDVVVACDGRIKRLPAGGKLALAPGESVTLMPGNWHAFWGEGGDVLIGEVSTVNDDLTDNIFREPIGRFSDVEDDVTPVHLLVSDYDKWLA
;
A
#
# COMPACT_ATOMS: atom_id res chain seq x y z
N MET A 1 -7.93 -3.14 -2.74
CA MET A 1 -6.71 -3.85 -2.26
C MET A 1 -5.74 -4.00 -3.42
N HIS A 2 -4.44 -3.88 -3.19
CA HIS A 2 -3.44 -4.01 -4.26
C HIS A 2 -2.24 -4.83 -3.85
N ARG A 3 -1.41 -5.16 -4.84
CA ARG A 3 -0.07 -5.70 -4.65
C ARG A 3 0.90 -4.97 -5.58
N HIS A 4 2.18 -5.10 -5.25
CA HIS A 4 3.27 -4.72 -6.13
C HIS A 4 3.80 -5.92 -6.91
N VAL A 5 4.24 -5.70 -8.15
CA VAL A 5 4.93 -6.72 -8.96
C VAL A 5 6.39 -6.82 -8.55
N MET A 6 7.03 -5.68 -8.29
CA MET A 6 8.46 -5.54 -8.05
C MET A 6 8.80 -4.84 -6.73
N LYS A 7 8.03 -3.83 -6.31
CA LYS A 7 8.36 -3.04 -5.12
C LYS A 7 8.30 -3.89 -3.85
N ALA A 8 9.36 -3.80 -3.05
CA ALA A 8 9.35 -4.18 -1.64
C ALA A 8 9.31 -2.90 -0.80
N GLU A 9 8.49 -2.88 0.24
CA GLU A 9 8.23 -1.66 1.01
C GLU A 9 8.03 -1.95 2.49
N ASP A 10 8.54 -1.04 3.33
CA ASP A 10 8.18 -0.94 4.72
C ASP A 10 7.10 0.11 4.88
N ILE A 11 5.92 -0.32 5.32
CA ILE A 11 4.82 0.57 5.72
C ILE A 11 4.93 0.83 7.22
N ILE A 12 5.01 2.11 7.59
CA ILE A 12 5.39 2.56 8.93
C ILE A 12 4.30 3.45 9.49
N ASN A 13 3.77 3.11 10.67
CA ASN A 13 2.96 4.05 11.43
C ASN A 13 3.90 5.07 12.11
N ARG A 14 4.00 6.28 11.56
CA ARG A 14 4.86 7.34 12.12
C ARG A 14 4.18 8.10 13.26
N GLY A 15 2.87 7.97 13.44
CA GLY A 15 2.13 8.66 14.49
C GLY A 15 0.62 8.75 14.22
N GLY A 16 -0.13 9.11 15.27
CA GLY A 16 -1.59 9.25 15.22
C GLY A 16 -2.32 8.01 15.71
N ALA A 17 -3.38 7.64 15.00
CA ALA A 17 -4.19 6.46 15.29
C ALA A 17 -3.46 5.14 14.95
N LYS A 18 -4.15 4.01 15.09
CA LYS A 18 -3.61 2.70 14.73
C LYS A 18 -3.74 2.48 13.22
N LEU A 19 -2.67 2.02 12.57
CA LEU A 19 -2.70 1.63 11.16
C LEU A 19 -3.08 0.16 11.07
N VAL A 20 -4.20 -0.16 10.43
CA VAL A 20 -4.64 -1.54 10.22
C VAL A 20 -4.41 -1.92 8.77
N LEU A 21 -3.79 -3.08 8.54
CA LEU A 21 -3.57 -3.68 7.23
C LEU A 21 -4.32 -5.02 7.15
N GLU A 22 -5.20 -5.18 6.18
CA GLU A 22 -5.75 -6.48 5.77
C GLU A 22 -4.85 -7.08 4.70
N MET A 23 -4.51 -8.37 4.83
CA MET A 23 -3.45 -8.97 4.04
C MET A 23 -3.80 -10.34 3.46
N PHE A 24 -3.31 -10.61 2.26
CA PHE A 24 -3.33 -11.92 1.60
C PHE A 24 -2.00 -12.17 0.87
N ASN A 25 -1.72 -13.42 0.52
CA ASN A 25 -0.64 -13.75 -0.41
C ASN A 25 -1.14 -13.77 -1.85
N SER A 26 -0.21 -13.74 -2.80
CA SER A 26 -0.49 -14.09 -4.19
C SER A 26 -0.36 -15.59 -4.41
N LYS A 27 -1.28 -16.15 -5.20
CA LYS A 27 -1.08 -17.43 -5.90
C LYS A 27 0.01 -17.30 -6.97
N PRO A 28 0.49 -18.40 -7.57
CA PRO A 28 1.50 -18.35 -8.64
C PRO A 28 1.11 -17.50 -9.86
N ASP A 29 -0.18 -17.34 -10.13
CA ASP A 29 -0.70 -16.48 -11.21
C ASP A 29 -0.88 -15.00 -10.80
N GLY A 30 -0.52 -14.66 -9.56
CA GLY A 30 -0.64 -13.30 -9.02
C GLY A 30 -2.03 -12.97 -8.47
N SER A 31 -3.02 -13.86 -8.56
CA SER A 31 -4.34 -13.68 -7.94
C SER A 31 -4.29 -13.87 -6.43
N ILE A 32 -5.34 -13.46 -5.70
CA ILE A 32 -5.38 -13.57 -4.24
C ILE A 32 -5.47 -15.05 -3.82
N ASP A 33 -4.62 -15.42 -2.86
CA ASP A 33 -4.74 -16.64 -2.07
C ASP A 33 -5.62 -16.39 -0.84
N GLU A 34 -6.87 -16.88 -0.88
CA GLU A 34 -7.85 -16.73 0.20
C GLU A 34 -7.72 -17.81 1.30
N GLU A 35 -6.76 -18.73 1.19
CA GLU A 35 -6.60 -19.84 2.15
C GLU A 35 -5.25 -19.79 2.87
N GLY A 36 -4.18 -19.41 2.19
CA GLY A 36 -2.82 -19.47 2.72
C GLY A 36 -2.53 -18.43 3.81
N ASP A 37 -1.85 -18.87 4.87
CA ASP A 37 -1.32 -17.97 5.90
C ASP A 37 -0.37 -16.92 5.31
N VAL A 38 -0.56 -15.67 5.72
CA VAL A 38 0.34 -14.56 5.44
C VAL A 38 1.45 -14.53 6.48
N VAL A 39 2.70 -14.47 6.02
CA VAL A 39 3.89 -14.40 6.88
C VAL A 39 4.66 -13.14 6.52
N VAL A 40 4.78 -12.21 7.47
CA VAL A 40 5.46 -10.92 7.28
C VAL A 40 6.40 -10.60 8.43
N ALA A 41 7.37 -9.73 8.19
CA ALA A 41 8.22 -9.18 9.24
C ALA A 41 7.63 -7.86 9.73
N CYS A 42 7.44 -7.72 11.04
CA CYS A 42 7.14 -6.45 11.70
C CYS A 42 8.30 -6.07 12.61
N ASP A 43 8.95 -4.94 12.33
CA ASP A 43 10.13 -4.48 13.09
C ASP A 43 11.20 -5.59 13.25
N GLY A 44 11.41 -6.37 12.18
CA GLY A 44 12.34 -7.52 12.15
C GLY A 44 11.83 -8.81 12.81
N ARG A 45 10.60 -8.83 13.35
CA ARG A 45 9.99 -10.03 13.96
C ARG A 45 8.93 -10.64 13.05
N ILE A 46 9.03 -11.95 12.82
CA ILE A 46 8.06 -12.66 11.99
C ILE A 46 6.71 -12.76 12.71
N LYS A 47 5.66 -12.30 12.03
CA LYS A 47 4.25 -12.49 12.40
C LYS A 47 3.57 -13.35 11.35
N ARG A 48 2.61 -14.15 11.79
CA ARG A 48 1.78 -15.03 10.96
C ARG A 48 0.32 -14.67 11.17
N LEU A 49 -0.40 -14.49 10.08
CA LEU A 49 -1.82 -14.15 10.05
C LEU A 49 -2.52 -15.15 9.11
N PRO A 50 -3.77 -15.53 9.37
CA PRO A 50 -4.55 -16.24 8.36
C PRO A 50 -4.77 -15.32 7.14
N ALA A 51 -5.14 -15.90 5.99
CA ALA A 51 -5.63 -15.12 4.85
C ALA A 51 -6.76 -14.16 5.28
N GLY A 52 -6.67 -12.89 4.86
CA GLY A 52 -7.60 -11.83 5.28
C GLY A 52 -7.41 -11.36 6.73
N GLY A 53 -6.35 -11.84 7.39
CA GLY A 53 -5.98 -11.40 8.72
C GLY A 53 -5.64 -9.91 8.75
N LYS A 54 -5.96 -9.27 9.88
CA LYS A 54 -5.73 -7.85 10.11
C LYS A 54 -4.52 -7.65 11.01
N LEU A 55 -3.46 -7.07 10.46
CA LEU A 55 -2.31 -6.58 11.19
C LEU A 55 -2.60 -5.18 11.70
N ALA A 56 -2.33 -4.92 12.98
CA ALA A 56 -2.60 -3.63 13.59
C ALA A 56 -1.27 -3.07 14.11
N LEU A 57 -0.82 -1.95 13.53
CA LEU A 57 0.44 -1.27 13.87
C LEU A 57 0.15 -0.03 14.74
N ALA A 58 0.67 -0.03 15.95
CA ALA A 58 0.72 1.14 16.81
C ALA A 58 1.73 2.17 16.28
N PRO A 59 1.64 3.44 16.72
CA PRO A 59 2.68 4.42 16.43
C PRO A 59 4.08 3.91 16.76
N GLY A 60 4.97 3.96 15.77
CA GLY A 60 6.35 3.50 15.85
C GLY A 60 6.60 2.11 15.25
N GLU A 61 5.57 1.31 14.99
CA GLU A 61 5.71 -0.03 14.39
C GLU A 61 5.68 0.03 12.86
N SER A 62 6.39 -0.91 12.21
CA SER A 62 6.38 -1.11 10.77
C SER A 62 6.06 -2.56 10.36
N VAL A 63 5.72 -2.74 9.09
CA VAL A 63 5.66 -4.05 8.43
C VAL A 63 6.39 -3.99 7.10
N THR A 64 7.21 -5.01 6.82
CA THR A 64 7.82 -5.22 5.50
C THR A 64 6.87 -6.04 4.63
N LEU A 65 6.48 -5.46 3.51
CA LEU A 65 5.66 -6.08 2.46
C LEU A 65 6.57 -6.44 1.28
N MET A 66 6.58 -7.72 0.94
CA MET A 66 7.32 -8.24 -0.21
C MET A 66 6.44 -8.21 -1.47
N PRO A 67 7.02 -8.19 -2.68
CA PRO A 67 6.26 -8.30 -3.92
C PRO A 67 5.32 -9.50 -3.88
N GLY A 68 4.07 -9.28 -4.31
CA GLY A 68 3.02 -10.28 -4.22
C GLY A 68 2.24 -10.34 -2.90
N ASN A 69 2.62 -9.61 -1.84
CA ASN A 69 1.75 -9.43 -0.69
C ASN A 69 0.60 -8.47 -1.05
N TRP A 70 -0.61 -9.00 -1.11
CA TRP A 70 -1.82 -8.21 -1.27
C TRP A 70 -2.14 -7.51 0.03
N HIS A 71 -2.40 -6.21 -0.03
CA HIS A 71 -2.67 -5.41 1.16
C HIS A 71 -3.65 -4.26 0.89
N ALA A 72 -4.43 -3.95 1.92
CA ALA A 72 -5.25 -2.73 2.01
C ALA A 72 -5.12 -2.19 3.43
N PHE A 73 -5.09 -0.87 3.60
CA PHE A 73 -4.88 -0.28 4.92
C PHE A 73 -5.72 0.96 5.18
N TRP A 74 -5.98 1.21 6.47
CA TRP A 74 -6.76 2.36 6.95
C TRP A 74 -6.37 2.73 8.38
N GLY A 75 -6.67 3.98 8.76
CA GLY A 75 -6.58 4.42 10.15
C GLY A 75 -7.78 3.92 10.98
N GLU A 76 -7.52 3.12 12.01
CA GLU A 76 -8.54 2.70 12.96
C GLU A 76 -8.66 3.72 14.09
N GLY A 77 -9.78 4.43 14.14
CA GLY A 77 -10.09 5.39 15.19
C GLY A 77 -9.56 6.81 14.96
N GLY A 78 -8.99 7.11 13.78
CA GLY A 78 -8.59 8.46 13.40
C GLY A 78 -7.50 8.50 12.33
N ASP A 79 -6.93 9.68 12.14
CA ASP A 79 -5.88 9.93 11.16
C ASP A 79 -4.56 9.26 11.56
N VAL A 80 -3.81 8.81 10.56
CA VAL A 80 -2.49 8.18 10.71
C VAL A 80 -1.49 8.89 9.80
N LEU A 81 -0.35 9.26 10.35
CA LEU A 81 0.81 9.64 9.53
C LEU A 81 1.53 8.37 9.09
N ILE A 82 1.41 8.02 7.81
CA ILE A 82 2.03 6.84 7.22
C ILE A 82 3.35 7.24 6.58
N GLY A 83 4.41 6.50 6.90
CA GLY A 83 5.67 6.54 6.17
C GLY A 83 5.82 5.31 5.30
N GLU A 84 6.38 5.47 4.11
CA GLU A 84 6.80 4.39 3.23
C GLU A 84 8.32 4.51 3.02
N VAL A 85 9.05 3.42 3.19
CA VAL A 85 10.45 3.30 2.77
C VAL A 85 10.54 2.05 1.91
N SER A 86 10.92 2.21 0.65
CA SER A 86 10.81 1.12 -0.32
C SER A 86 12.02 1.04 -1.23
N THR A 87 12.06 -0.03 -2.03
CA THR A 87 12.75 0.00 -3.32
C THR A 87 12.11 1.05 -4.24
N VAL A 88 12.60 1.19 -5.48
CA VAL A 88 12.04 2.13 -6.46
C VAL A 88 10.51 1.97 -6.57
N ASN A 89 9.80 3.09 -6.51
CA ASN A 89 8.36 3.17 -6.74
C ASN A 89 8.11 3.46 -8.23
N ASP A 90 7.21 2.67 -8.83
CA ASP A 90 6.62 2.94 -10.14
C ASP A 90 5.10 2.81 -10.04
N ASP A 91 4.44 3.91 -9.72
CA ASP A 91 2.99 3.92 -9.58
C ASP A 91 2.22 3.68 -10.89
N LEU A 92 2.86 3.83 -12.06
CA LEU A 92 2.21 3.67 -13.37
C LEU A 92 1.96 2.20 -13.71
N THR A 93 2.91 1.32 -13.38
CA THR A 93 2.86 -0.07 -13.86
C THR A 93 3.03 -1.14 -12.78
N ASP A 94 3.53 -0.78 -11.59
CA ASP A 94 3.83 -1.77 -10.55
C ASP A 94 2.62 -2.13 -9.67
N ASN A 95 1.55 -1.33 -9.73
CA ASN A 95 0.34 -1.55 -8.93
C ASN A 95 -0.66 -2.48 -9.64
N ILE A 96 -0.97 -3.63 -9.03
CA ILE A 96 -2.07 -4.49 -9.47
C ILE A 96 -3.17 -4.42 -8.43
N PHE A 97 -4.32 -3.86 -8.83
CA PHE A 97 -5.50 -3.75 -7.98
C PHE A 97 -6.42 -4.96 -8.16
N ARG A 98 -7.07 -5.38 -7.06
CA ARG A 98 -8.09 -6.45 -7.09
C ARG A 98 -9.30 -6.00 -7.90
N GLU A 99 -9.74 -4.77 -7.63
CA GLU A 99 -10.80 -4.11 -8.37
C GLU A 99 -10.24 -3.39 -9.60
N PRO A 100 -10.99 -3.28 -10.72
CA PRO A 100 -10.54 -2.56 -11.91
C PRO A 100 -10.65 -1.04 -11.71
N ILE A 101 -9.80 -0.50 -10.85
CA ILE A 101 -9.75 0.93 -10.48
C ILE A 101 -8.45 1.58 -10.99
N GLY A 102 -8.52 2.88 -11.29
CA GLY A 102 -7.35 3.67 -11.64
C GLY A 102 -6.51 4.04 -10.42
N ARG A 103 -5.18 4.08 -10.58
CA ARG A 103 -4.25 4.56 -9.55
C ARG A 103 -4.34 6.09 -9.35
N PHE A 104 -4.60 6.80 -10.44
CA PHE A 104 -4.73 8.25 -10.50
C PHE A 104 -6.17 8.61 -10.87
N SER A 105 -6.63 9.76 -10.38
CA SER A 105 -7.95 10.29 -10.70
C SER A 105 -7.89 11.19 -11.92
N ASP A 106 -8.97 11.22 -12.70
CA ASP A 106 -9.20 12.28 -13.68
C ASP A 106 -9.57 13.57 -12.93
N VAL A 107 -8.87 14.66 -13.25
CA VAL A 107 -9.08 15.98 -12.63
C VAL A 107 -9.71 16.92 -13.65
N GLU A 108 -10.81 17.57 -13.27
CA GLU A 108 -11.39 18.68 -14.02
C GLU A 108 -10.67 19.98 -13.60
N ASP A 109 -9.98 20.63 -14.54
CA ASP A 109 -9.27 21.90 -14.29
C ASP A 109 -10.24 23.10 -14.29
N ASP A 110 -11.19 23.10 -13.36
CA ASP A 110 -12.23 24.14 -13.23
C ASP A 110 -11.67 25.49 -12.70
N VAL A 111 -10.48 25.46 -12.09
CA VAL A 111 -9.73 26.63 -11.62
C VAL A 111 -8.22 26.47 -11.85
N THR A 112 -7.47 27.57 -11.80
CA THR A 112 -6.00 27.52 -11.89
C THR A 112 -5.39 26.79 -10.69
N PRO A 113 -4.51 25.78 -10.89
CA PRO A 113 -3.94 25.02 -9.80
C PRO A 113 -2.98 25.85 -8.95
N VAL A 114 -3.06 25.70 -7.62
CA VAL A 114 -2.12 26.32 -6.66
C VAL A 114 -0.83 25.48 -6.55
N HIS A 115 -0.95 24.16 -6.73
CA HIS A 115 0.14 23.19 -6.76
C HIS A 115 -0.13 22.15 -7.85
N LEU A 116 0.95 21.61 -8.43
CA LEU A 116 0.88 20.51 -9.37
C LEU A 116 1.03 19.17 -8.64
N LEU A 117 0.24 18.18 -9.04
CA LEU A 117 0.44 16.79 -8.63
C LEU A 117 1.63 16.18 -9.38
N VAL A 118 2.19 15.08 -8.87
CA VAL A 118 3.29 14.38 -9.54
C VAL A 118 2.92 13.93 -10.96
N SER A 119 1.65 13.57 -11.18
CA SER A 119 1.11 13.15 -12.48
C SER A 119 0.89 14.31 -13.47
N ASP A 120 0.97 15.55 -13.01
CA ASP A 120 0.65 16.71 -13.86
C ASP A 120 1.85 17.19 -14.68
N TYR A 121 3.07 16.84 -14.28
CA TYR A 121 4.27 17.42 -14.89
C TYR A 121 4.39 17.16 -16.40
N ASP A 122 4.01 15.97 -16.88
CA ASP A 122 4.04 15.66 -18.32
C ASP A 122 3.07 16.53 -19.13
N LYS A 123 1.96 16.97 -18.53
CA LYS A 123 0.98 17.85 -19.19
C LYS A 123 1.41 19.33 -19.14
N TRP A 124 1.99 19.76 -18.02
CA TRP A 124 2.24 21.18 -17.76
C TRP A 124 3.65 21.65 -18.11
N LEU A 125 4.66 20.76 -18.13
CA LEU A 125 6.07 21.12 -18.25
C LEU A 125 6.87 20.37 -19.34
N ALA A 126 6.27 19.41 -20.05
CA ALA A 126 6.94 18.63 -21.11
C ALA A 126 7.09 19.36 -22.45
#